data_AF-A0A8D5UFD2-F1
#
_entry.id   AF-A0A8D5UFD2-F1
#
_cell.length_a   1.000
_cell.length_b   1.000
_cell.length_c   1.000
_cell.angle_alpha   90.00
_cell.angle_beta   90.00
_cell.angle_gamma   90.00
#
_symmetry.space_group_name_H-M   'P 1'
#
loop_
_entity.id
_entity.type
_entity.pdbx_description
1 polymer ?
#
loop_
_entity_poly.entity_id
_entity_poly.type
_entity_poly.pdbx_seq_one_letter_code
_entity_poly.pdbx_strand_id
1 'polypeptide(L)'
;MKWGDVDFDRGILVVRRTVQRTVNGLIVKEQPKTDNSRRLVNISPATVDVLRQHQKRQAEEMLKFGLRDIEFIFTNTVGNLMEPRKVNHIFDRIIGKAGIPKIRFHDLRHTHATMLLKQGIHPKIVSERLGHSSIGITLDIYSHVIPSMQREAAVAIDQVLQKDRNTLSR
;
A
#
# COMPACT_ATOMS: atom_id res chain seq x y z
N MET A 1 -10.45 6.55 -3.77
CA MET A 1 -9.22 7.23 -4.25
C MET A 1 -9.57 7.98 -5.52
N LYS A 2 -9.13 9.22 -5.64
CA LYS A 2 -9.37 10.06 -6.83
C LYS A 2 -8.08 10.22 -7.64
N TRP A 3 -8.19 10.53 -8.93
CA TRP A 3 -7.01 10.80 -9.78
C TRP A 3 -6.17 11.95 -9.24
N GLY A 4 -6.80 12.99 -8.69
CA GLY A 4 -6.10 14.09 -8.00
C GLY A 4 -5.42 13.70 -6.68
N ASP A 5 -5.47 12.43 -6.26
CA ASP A 5 -4.68 11.90 -5.15
C ASP A 5 -3.33 11.28 -5.62
N VAL A 6 -3.05 11.27 -6.93
CA VAL A 6 -1.83 10.70 -7.54
C VAL A 6 -0.96 11.81 -8.13
N ASP A 7 0.28 11.92 -7.67
CA ASP A 7 1.34 12.68 -8.33
C ASP A 7 2.16 11.69 -9.17
N PHE A 8 1.87 11.67 -10.48
CA PHE A 8 2.51 10.71 -11.39
C PHE A 8 3.97 11.05 -11.69
N ASP A 9 4.38 12.31 -11.53
CA ASP A 9 5.73 12.75 -11.87
C ASP A 9 6.68 12.45 -10.71
N ARG A 10 6.21 12.63 -9.46
CA ARG A 10 6.96 12.25 -8.26
C ARG A 10 6.75 10.80 -7.82
N GLY A 11 5.76 10.10 -8.40
CA GLY A 11 5.40 8.74 -8.01
C GLY A 11 4.85 8.68 -6.58
N ILE A 12 3.99 9.62 -6.20
CA ILE A 12 3.44 9.73 -4.84
C ILE A 12 1.92 9.51 -4.89
N LEU A 13 1.42 8.65 -4.00
CA LEU A 13 0.00 8.40 -3.81
C LEU A 13 -0.46 8.86 -2.42
N VAL A 14 -1.49 9.70 -2.38
CA VAL A 14 -2.06 10.21 -1.12
C VAL A 14 -3.29 9.40 -0.71
N VAL A 15 -3.17 8.59 0.34
CA VAL A 15 -4.31 7.84 0.87
C VAL A 15 -4.98 8.64 1.99
N ARG A 16 -6.15 9.22 1.69
CA ARG A 16 -6.91 10.08 2.61
C ARG A 16 -8.43 9.84 2.63
N ARG A 17 -8.91 8.83 1.90
CA ARG A 17 -10.34 8.50 1.79
C ARG A 17 -10.55 7.00 1.84
N THR A 18 -11.67 6.60 2.46
CA THR A 18 -12.14 5.22 2.46
C THR A 18 -13.57 5.17 1.95
N VAL A 19 -13.87 4.19 1.10
CA VAL A 19 -15.25 3.90 0.69
C VAL A 19 -15.83 2.87 1.65
N GLN A 20 -17.01 3.14 2.19
CA GLN A 20 -17.70 2.24 3.12
C GLN A 20 -19.15 2.02 2.67
N ARG A 21 -19.65 0.80 2.87
CA ARG A 21 -21.06 0.45 2.65
C ARG A 21 -21.82 0.66 3.96
N THR A 22 -22.87 1.46 3.92
CA THR A 22 -23.85 1.65 4.99
C THR A 22 -25.21 1.10 4.57
N VAL A 23 -26.18 1.14 5.49
CA VAL A 23 -27.59 0.82 5.19
C VAL A 23 -28.17 1.71 4.08
N ASN A 24 -27.65 2.92 3.91
CA ASN A 24 -28.13 3.91 2.92
C ASN A 24 -27.30 3.92 1.62
N GLY A 25 -26.39 2.96 1.41
CA GLY A 25 -25.58 2.84 0.20
C GLY A 25 -24.09 3.05 0.44
N LEU A 26 -23.37 3.52 -0.59
CA LEU A 26 -21.93 3.78 -0.51
C LEU A 26 -21.67 5.20 -0.04
N ILE A 27 -20.82 5.34 0.98
CA ILE A 27 -20.31 6.63 1.44
C ILE A 27 -18.80 6.71 1.21
N VAL A 28 -18.32 7.92 0.90
CA VAL A 28 -16.89 8.23 0.92
C VAL A 28 -16.59 8.93 2.23
N LYS A 29 -15.93 8.22 3.15
CA LYS A 29 -15.43 8.82 4.38
C LYS A 29 -14.09 9.48 4.09
N GLU A 30 -14.05 10.80 4.20
CA GLU A 30 -12.77 11.49 4.31
C GLU A 30 -12.14 11.13 5.65
N GLN A 31 -10.89 10.69 5.64
CA GLN A 31 -10.19 10.43 6.89
C GLN A 31 -9.86 11.77 7.56
N PRO A 32 -9.99 11.87 8.91
CA PRO A 32 -9.84 13.13 9.64
C PRO A 32 -8.44 13.75 9.44
N LYS A 33 -8.25 14.99 9.90
CA LYS A 33 -6.96 15.71 9.79
C LYS A 33 -5.81 15.08 10.59
N THR A 34 -6.02 14.00 11.36
CA THR A 34 -4.95 13.41 12.16
C THR A 34 -3.89 12.74 11.27
N ASP A 35 -2.62 13.02 11.57
CA ASP A 35 -1.45 12.70 10.73
C ASP A 35 -1.36 11.22 10.33
N ASN A 36 -1.79 10.30 11.21
CA ASN A 36 -1.70 8.86 10.93
C ASN A 36 -2.69 8.36 9.86
N SER A 37 -3.75 9.11 9.57
CA SER A 37 -4.82 8.67 8.65
C SER A 37 -4.57 9.10 7.20
N ARG A 38 -3.82 10.20 7.01
CA ARG A 38 -3.37 10.66 5.70
C ARG A 38 -1.94 10.21 5.50
N ARG A 39 -1.73 9.20 4.65
CA ARG A 39 -0.38 8.72 4.36
C ARG A 39 0.01 8.97 2.92
N LEU A 40 1.28 9.33 2.75
CA LEU A 40 1.95 9.36 1.47
C LEU A 40 2.56 7.98 1.23
N VAL A 41 2.29 7.42 0.05
CA VAL A 41 2.86 6.15 -0.37
C VAL A 41 3.64 6.40 -1.65
N ASN A 42 4.97 6.31 -1.57
CA ASN A 42 5.80 6.28 -2.77
C ASN A 42 5.51 5.00 -3.54
N ILE A 43 5.19 5.14 -4.82
CA ILE A 43 4.87 4.04 -5.73
C ILE A 43 5.98 3.91 -6.78
N SER A 44 6.26 2.66 -7.19
CA SER A 44 7.32 2.40 -8.16
C SER A 44 6.95 2.93 -9.55
N PRO A 45 7.94 3.17 -10.44
CA PRO A 45 7.67 3.52 -11.83
C PRO A 45 6.71 2.55 -12.52
N ALA A 46 6.87 1.23 -12.32
CA ALA A 46 5.94 0.24 -12.84
C ALA A 46 4.50 0.43 -12.34
N THR A 47 4.31 0.85 -11.09
CA THR A 47 2.97 1.14 -10.55
C THR A 47 2.39 2.42 -11.17
N VAL A 48 3.22 3.44 -11.37
CA VAL A 48 2.86 4.67 -12.09
C VAL A 48 2.37 4.33 -13.50
N ASP A 49 3.10 3.48 -14.22
CA ASP A 49 2.75 3.06 -15.58
C ASP A 49 1.41 2.32 -15.62
N VAL A 50 1.19 1.38 -14.69
CA VAL A 50 -0.10 0.68 -14.57
C VAL A 50 -1.24 1.67 -14.31
N LEU A 51 -1.03 2.68 -13.46
CA LEU A 51 -2.04 3.70 -13.18
C LEU A 51 -2.30 4.60 -14.40
N ARG A 52 -1.27 4.99 -15.17
CA ARG A 52 -1.43 5.78 -16.40
C ARG A 52 -2.21 4.99 -17.47
N GLN A 53 -1.87 3.71 -17.66
CA GLN A 53 -2.61 2.82 -18.56
C GLN A 53 -4.07 2.67 -18.12
N HIS A 54 -4.29 2.53 -16.81
CA HIS A 54 -5.65 2.46 -16.28
C HIS A 54 -6.42 3.76 -16.52
N GLN A 55 -5.82 4.93 -16.30
CA GLN A 55 -6.45 6.23 -16.52
C GLN A 55 -6.87 6.38 -17.98
N LYS A 56 -5.99 6.04 -18.93
CA LYS A 56 -6.29 6.05 -20.36
C LYS A 56 -7.46 5.12 -20.70
N ARG A 57 -7.39 3.85 -20.27
CA ARG A 57 -8.45 2.87 -20.53
C ARG A 57 -9.79 3.30 -19.94
N GLN A 58 -9.79 3.85 -18.73
CA GLN A 58 -11.01 4.35 -18.09
C GLN A 58 -11.60 5.53 -18.89
N ALA A 59 -10.78 6.49 -19.32
CA ALA A 59 -11.26 7.61 -20.14
C ALA A 59 -11.88 7.13 -21.46
N GLU A 60 -11.25 6.16 -22.13
CA GLU A 60 -11.76 5.56 -23.36
C GLU A 60 -13.08 4.80 -23.15
N GLU A 61 -13.20 4.03 -22.07
CA GLU A 61 -14.42 3.31 -21.71
C GLU A 61 -15.57 4.28 -21.40
N MET A 62 -15.28 5.37 -20.68
CA MET A 62 -16.28 6.32 -20.20
C MET A 62 -16.79 7.22 -21.32
N LEU A 63 -15.91 7.59 -22.26
CA LEU A 63 -16.28 8.38 -23.43
C LEU A 63 -17.32 7.65 -24.30
N LYS A 64 -17.27 6.31 -24.37
CA LYS A 64 -18.28 5.49 -25.08
C LYS A 64 -19.69 5.65 -24.49
N PHE A 65 -19.79 6.02 -23.23
CA PHE A 65 -21.05 6.29 -22.53
C PHE A 65 -21.35 7.79 -22.39
N GLY A 66 -20.59 8.66 -23.07
CA GLY A 66 -20.76 10.11 -22.98
C GLY A 66 -20.32 10.72 -21.63
N LEU A 67 -19.66 9.94 -20.78
CA LEU A 67 -19.20 10.38 -19.47
C LEU A 67 -17.81 11.03 -19.58
N ARG A 68 -17.63 12.16 -18.89
CA ARG A 68 -16.38 12.92 -18.83
C ARG A 68 -15.99 13.20 -17.38
N ASP A 69 -14.75 13.64 -17.18
CA ASP A 69 -14.24 14.15 -15.90
C ASP A 69 -14.42 13.19 -14.71
N ILE A 70 -14.17 11.89 -14.96
CA ILE A 70 -14.25 10.87 -13.92
C ILE A 70 -13.18 11.13 -12.87
N GLU A 71 -13.62 11.46 -11.66
CA GLU A 71 -12.69 11.80 -10.58
C GLU A 71 -12.08 10.56 -9.91
N PHE A 72 -12.81 9.45 -9.85
CA PHE A 72 -12.42 8.26 -9.08
C PHE A 72 -11.58 7.29 -9.93
N ILE A 73 -10.52 6.76 -9.33
CA ILE A 73 -9.62 5.81 -9.99
C ILE A 73 -10.33 4.47 -10.25
N PHE A 74 -11.01 3.95 -9.23
CA PHE A 74 -11.69 2.65 -9.31
C PHE A 74 -13.20 2.84 -9.37
N THR A 75 -13.75 2.73 -10.58
CA THR A 75 -15.19 2.88 -10.84
C THR A 75 -15.79 1.62 -11.43
N ASN A 76 -17.11 1.53 -11.44
CA ASN A 76 -17.81 0.64 -12.35
C ASN A 76 -17.83 1.22 -13.78
N THR A 77 -18.50 0.54 -14.71
CA THR A 77 -18.58 0.89 -16.14
C THR A 77 -19.31 2.20 -16.44
N VAL A 78 -19.98 2.80 -15.46
CA VAL A 78 -20.71 4.07 -15.59
C VAL A 78 -20.12 5.16 -14.68
N GLY A 79 -18.85 5.03 -14.28
CA GLY A 79 -18.13 6.06 -13.53
C GLY A 79 -18.45 6.13 -12.03
N ASN A 80 -19.40 5.32 -11.53
CA ASN A 80 -19.74 5.28 -10.11
C ASN A 80 -18.72 4.48 -9.30
N LEU A 81 -18.65 4.75 -8.00
CA LEU A 81 -17.77 4.02 -7.07
C LEU A 81 -17.99 2.51 -7.14
N MET A 82 -16.89 1.77 -7.13
CA MET A 82 -16.96 0.32 -7.03
C MET A 82 -17.35 -0.11 -5.61
N GLU A 83 -18.33 -0.99 -5.51
CA GLU A 83 -18.74 -1.63 -4.27
C GLU A 83 -17.60 -2.48 -3.69
N PRO A 84 -17.17 -2.28 -2.42
CA PRO A 84 -16.10 -3.08 -1.82
C PRO A 84 -16.35 -4.59 -1.86
N ARG A 85 -17.60 -5.04 -1.67
CA ARG A 85 -17.96 -6.46 -1.80
C ARG A 85 -17.74 -7.00 -3.22
N LYS A 86 -17.96 -6.17 -4.24
CA LYS A 86 -17.72 -6.54 -5.64
C LYS A 86 -16.24 -6.76 -5.92
N VAL A 87 -15.36 -5.99 -5.28
CA VAL A 87 -13.90 -6.22 -5.36
C VAL A 87 -13.54 -7.61 -4.84
N ASN A 88 -14.08 -8.01 -3.68
CA ASN A 88 -13.84 -9.34 -3.12
C ASN A 88 -14.33 -10.45 -4.06
N HIS A 89 -15.54 -10.32 -4.63
CA HIS A 89 -16.06 -11.31 -5.57
C HIS A 89 -15.26 -11.40 -6.88
N ILE A 90 -14.80 -10.26 -7.41
CA ILE A 90 -13.91 -10.24 -8.58
C ILE A 90 -12.60 -10.95 -8.23
N PHE A 91 -12.03 -10.65 -7.06
CA PHE A 91 -10.80 -11.27 -6.60
C PHE A 91 -10.93 -12.78 -6.41
N ASP A 92 -11.98 -13.26 -5.74
CA ASP A 92 -12.26 -14.69 -5.58
C ASP A 92 -12.32 -15.42 -6.93
N ARG A 93 -12.93 -14.79 -7.94
CA ARG A 93 -12.98 -15.33 -9.31
C ARG A 93 -11.60 -15.37 -9.96
N ILE A 94 -10.78 -14.32 -9.78
CA ILE A 94 -9.42 -14.27 -10.30
C ILE A 94 -8.57 -15.38 -9.67
N ILE A 95 -8.64 -15.53 -8.34
CA ILE A 95 -7.93 -16.58 -7.59
C ILE A 95 -8.35 -17.97 -8.06
N GLY A 96 -9.66 -18.21 -8.21
CA GLY A 96 -10.17 -19.48 -8.72
C GLY A 96 -9.70 -19.79 -10.14
N LYS A 97 -9.65 -18.80 -11.03
CA LYS A 97 -9.11 -18.96 -12.39
C LYS A 97 -7.60 -19.19 -12.42
N ALA A 98 -6.86 -18.60 -11.47
CA ALA A 98 -5.42 -18.79 -11.35
C ALA A 98 -5.04 -20.16 -10.76
N GLY A 99 -5.99 -20.91 -10.21
CA GLY A 99 -5.75 -22.21 -9.61
C GLY A 99 -4.94 -22.17 -8.31
N ILE A 100 -4.91 -21.03 -7.61
CA ILE A 100 -4.18 -20.87 -6.36
C ILE A 100 -5.09 -20.97 -5.14
N PRO A 101 -4.55 -21.28 -3.94
CA PRO A 101 -5.34 -21.37 -2.73
C PRO A 101 -6.16 -20.11 -2.47
N LYS A 102 -7.35 -20.31 -1.91
CA LYS A 102 -8.23 -19.18 -1.58
C LYS A 102 -7.57 -18.29 -0.53
N ILE A 103 -7.31 -17.05 -0.92
CA ILE A 103 -6.86 -15.98 -0.03
C ILE A 103 -7.87 -14.82 -0.11
N ARG A 104 -7.91 -13.98 0.93
CA ARG A 104 -8.77 -12.80 0.99
C ARG A 104 -8.08 -11.64 0.29
N PHE A 105 -8.85 -10.67 -0.21
CA PHE A 105 -8.28 -9.52 -0.91
C PHE A 105 -7.28 -8.74 -0.05
N HIS A 106 -7.53 -8.62 1.26
CA HIS A 106 -6.60 -7.94 2.16
C HIS A 106 -5.34 -8.75 2.46
N ASP A 107 -5.29 -10.05 2.13
CA ASP A 107 -4.07 -10.84 2.28
C ASP A 107 -2.98 -10.35 1.29
N LEU A 108 -3.35 -9.69 0.19
CA LEU A 108 -2.38 -8.99 -0.69
C LEU A 108 -1.56 -7.93 0.06
N ARG A 109 -2.18 -7.24 1.02
CA ARG A 109 -1.51 -6.25 1.87
C ARG A 109 -0.54 -6.93 2.83
N HIS A 110 -0.91 -8.09 3.38
CA HIS A 110 -0.02 -8.91 4.19
C HIS A 110 1.17 -9.42 3.37
N THR A 111 0.93 -9.91 2.15
CA THR A 111 1.99 -10.32 1.22
C THR A 111 2.96 -9.17 0.94
N HIS A 112 2.46 -7.97 0.66
CA HIS A 112 3.29 -6.79 0.42
C HIS A 112 4.17 -6.44 1.64
N ALA A 113 3.59 -6.46 2.84
CA ALA A 113 4.33 -6.21 4.08
C ALA A 113 5.45 -7.24 4.30
N THR A 114 5.11 -8.52 4.15
CA THR A 114 6.06 -9.63 4.28
C THR A 114 7.20 -9.53 3.27
N MET A 115 6.90 -9.18 2.01
CA MET A 115 7.94 -8.99 0.99
C MET A 115 8.89 -7.86 1.35
N LEU A 116 8.39 -6.71 1.81
CA LEU A 116 9.24 -5.60 2.24
C LEU A 116 10.14 -5.98 3.42
N LEU A 117 9.60 -6.66 4.43
CA LEU A 117 10.37 -7.07 5.61
C LEU A 117 11.43 -8.11 5.27
N LYS A 118 11.12 -9.05 4.37
CA LYS A 118 12.10 -10.03 3.86
C LYS A 118 13.23 -9.37 3.07
N GLN A 119 12.99 -8.23 2.45
CA GLN A 119 14.01 -7.41 1.79
C GLN A 119 14.79 -6.51 2.77
N GLY A 120 14.61 -6.69 4.08
CA GLY A 120 15.32 -5.92 5.11
C GLY A 120 14.81 -4.49 5.29
N ILE A 121 13.65 -4.14 4.70
CA ILE A 121 13.09 -2.79 4.89
C ILE A 121 12.66 -2.63 6.35
N HIS A 122 13.12 -1.55 6.97
CA HIS A 122 12.91 -1.30 8.38
C HIS A 122 11.41 -1.33 8.77
N PRO A 123 11.00 -2.02 9.84
CA PRO A 123 9.59 -2.18 10.22
C PRO A 123 8.83 -0.88 10.42
N LYS A 124 9.51 0.20 10.82
CA LYS A 124 8.93 1.56 10.91
C LYS A 124 8.42 2.05 9.56
N ILE A 125 9.21 1.89 8.50
CA ILE A 125 8.86 2.30 7.14
C ILE A 125 7.69 1.45 6.62
N VAL A 126 7.73 0.15 6.87
CA VAL A 126 6.63 -0.76 6.52
C VAL A 126 5.35 -0.37 7.26
N SER A 127 5.42 -0.10 8.56
CA SER A 127 4.30 0.37 9.39
C SER A 127 3.66 1.65 8.84
N GLU A 128 4.47 2.66 8.52
CA GLU A 128 4.00 3.94 7.96
C GLU A 128 3.37 3.77 6.59
N ARG A 129 3.99 2.99 5.70
CA ARG A 129 3.45 2.68 4.37
C ARG A 129 2.09 2.00 4.47
N LEU A 130 1.95 1.10 5.43
CA LEU A 130 0.71 0.41 5.72
C LEU A 130 -0.31 1.36 6.38
N GLY A 131 0.14 2.34 7.16
CA GLY A 131 -0.74 3.20 7.95
C GLY A 131 -1.21 2.50 9.22
N HIS A 132 -0.33 1.74 9.87
CA HIS A 132 -0.59 1.26 11.22
C HIS A 132 -0.36 2.40 12.22
N SER A 133 -1.18 2.47 13.26
CA SER A 133 -1.10 3.52 14.30
C SER A 133 0.17 3.41 15.14
N SER A 134 0.80 2.24 15.18
CA SER A 134 2.08 2.01 15.84
C SER A 134 2.94 1.01 15.06
N ILE A 135 4.25 1.09 15.29
CA ILE A 135 5.20 0.08 14.80
C ILE A 135 4.95 -1.29 15.44
N GLY A 136 4.46 -1.32 16.69
CA GLY A 136 4.14 -2.54 17.43
C GLY A 136 3.20 -3.45 16.65
N ILE A 137 2.12 -2.90 16.07
CA ILE A 137 1.19 -3.69 15.23
C ILE A 137 1.91 -4.42 14.09
N THR A 138 2.87 -3.75 13.43
CA THR A 138 3.65 -4.39 12.35
C THR A 138 4.57 -5.47 12.90
N LEU A 139 5.25 -5.23 14.02
CA LEU A 139 6.14 -6.21 14.65
C LEU A 139 5.36 -7.43 15.15
N ASP A 140 4.20 -7.21 15.79
CA ASP A 140 3.35 -8.29 16.30
C ASP A 140 2.86 -9.19 15.16
N ILE A 141 2.42 -8.60 14.04
CA ILE A 141 1.88 -9.35 12.90
C ILE A 141 3.00 -10.06 12.10
N TYR A 142 4.17 -9.43 11.94
CA TYR A 142 5.18 -9.86 10.96
C TYR A 142 6.55 -10.23 11.54
N SER A 143 6.73 -10.25 12.87
CA SER A 143 7.99 -10.61 13.53
C SER A 143 8.62 -11.90 12.99
N HIS A 144 7.80 -12.91 12.67
CA HIS A 144 8.22 -14.21 12.16
C HIS A 144 8.93 -14.16 10.78
N VAL A 145 8.78 -13.09 9.99
CA VAL A 145 9.48 -12.93 8.70
C VAL A 145 10.61 -11.93 8.73
N ILE A 146 10.86 -11.29 9.88
CA ILE A 146 11.97 -10.38 10.04
C ILE A 146 13.24 -11.23 10.21
N PRO A 147 14.26 -11.06 9.35
CA PRO A 147 15.52 -11.76 9.52
C PRO A 147 16.12 -11.49 10.91
N SER A 148 16.66 -12.52 11.56
CA SER A 148 17.35 -12.33 12.83
C SER A 148 18.62 -11.52 12.59
N MET A 149 18.64 -10.28 13.11
CA MET A 149 19.79 -9.38 13.01
C MET A 149 20.76 -9.53 14.19
N GLN A 150 20.58 -10.53 15.05
CA GLN A 150 21.35 -10.69 16.30
C GLN A 150 22.86 -10.81 16.03
N ARG A 151 23.24 -11.57 14.99
CA ARG A 151 24.66 -11.74 14.61
C ARG A 151 25.26 -10.46 14.05
N GLU A 152 24.52 -9.76 13.20
CA GLU A 152 24.93 -8.48 12.62
C GLU A 152 25.08 -7.40 13.69
N ALA A 153 24.16 -7.36 14.67
CA ALA A 153 24.23 -6.46 15.81
C ALA A 153 25.47 -6.72 16.68
N ALA A 154 25.79 -7.99 16.95
CA ALA A 154 27.00 -8.37 17.68
C ALA A 154 28.29 -7.97 16.94
N VAL A 155 28.33 -8.13 15.61
CA VAL A 155 29.47 -7.68 14.80
C VAL A 155 29.56 -6.15 14.76
N ALA A 156 28.43 -5.45 14.64
CA ALA A 156 28.40 -4.00 14.56
C ALA A 156 28.95 -3.33 15.83
N ILE A 157 28.60 -3.84 17.02
CA ILE A 157 29.12 -3.28 18.27
C ILE A 157 30.63 -3.49 18.42
N ASP A 158 31.16 -4.65 18.00
CA ASP A 158 32.60 -4.92 18.02
C ASP A 158 33.37 -3.94 17.12
N GLN A 159 32.85 -3.65 15.93
CA GLN A 159 33.44 -2.66 15.01
C GLN A 159 33.48 -1.24 15.59
N VAL A 160 32.42 -0.82 16.30
CA VAL A 160 32.39 0.49 16.97
C VAL A 160 33.49 0.57 18.03
N LEU A 161 33.58 -0.44 18.90
CA LEU A 161 34.57 -0.48 19.97
C LEU A 161 36.02 -0.52 19.46
N GLN A 162 36.27 -1.19 18.33
CA GLN A 162 37.61 -1.22 17.71
C GLN A 162 38.01 0.13 17.09
N LYS A 163 37.08 0.88 16.49
CA LYS A 163 37.36 2.23 15.97
C LYS A 163 37.73 3.21 17.07
N ASP A 164 37.05 3.16 18.21
CA ASP A 164 37.32 4.04 19.34
C ASP A 164 38.71 3.77 19.95
N ARG A 165 39.11 2.49 20.06
CA ARG A 165 40.46 2.12 20.50
C ARG A 165 41.56 2.69 19.60
N ASN A 166 41.37 2.65 18.28
CA ASN A 166 42.33 3.19 17.32
C ASN A 166 42.40 4.72 17.31
N THR A 167 41.33 5.39 17.75
CA THR A 167 41.26 6.86 17.84
C THR A 167 41.89 7.37 19.13
N LEU A 168 41.80 6.62 20.23
CA LEU A 168 42.42 6.93 21.53
C LEU A 168 43.91 6.57 21.61
N SER A 169 44.44 5.81 20.65
CA SER A 169 45.85 5.39 20.59
C SER A 169 46.74 6.29 19.71
N ARG A 170 46.25 7.49 19.34
CA ARG A 170 46.97 8.55 18.63
C ARG A 170 46.97 9.81 19.47
#